data_AF-A0A7H8TNW1-F1
#
_entry.id   AF-A0A7H8TNW1-F1
#
_cell.length_a   1.000
_cell.length_b   1.000
_cell.length_c   1.000
_cell.angle_alpha   90.00
_cell.angle_beta   90.00
_cell.angle_gamma   90.00
#
_symmetry.space_group_name_H-M   'P 1'
#
loop_
_entity.id
_entity.type
_entity.pdbx_description
1 polymer ?
#
loop_
_entity_poly.entity_id
_entity_poly.type
_entity_poly.pdbx_seq_one_letter_code
_entity_poly.pdbx_strand_id
1 'polypeptide(L)'
;MDTIQRAERLPHCSRCGGDLIISAIAPKADAQGRPIHPELCAACDTGDPHRPAAGMLAQYFADRGGHDLSRSEEGATLLTDWTRECMAAHGWE
;
A
#
# COMPACT_ATOMS: atom_id res chain seq x y z
N MET A 1 -18.45 0.15 14.25
CA MET A 1 -18.03 1.05 13.15
C MET A 1 -16.72 1.65 13.60
N ASP A 2 -15.61 1.15 13.08
CA ASP A 2 -14.29 1.73 13.37
C ASP A 2 -14.23 3.13 12.76
N THR A 3 -13.83 4.10 13.57
CA THR A 3 -13.77 5.50 13.19
C THR A 3 -12.54 5.69 12.29
N ILE A 4 -12.75 6.05 11.02
CA ILE A 4 -11.66 6.46 10.12
C ILE A 4 -11.09 7.77 10.67
N GLN A 5 -9.92 7.72 11.30
CA GLN A 5 -9.19 8.91 11.75
C GLN A 5 -8.32 9.43 10.60
N ARG A 6 -8.55 10.67 10.17
CA ARG A 6 -7.66 11.36 9.23
C ARG A 6 -6.48 11.94 10.00
N ALA A 7 -5.27 11.52 9.66
CA ALA A 7 -4.04 12.16 10.13
C ALA A 7 -3.60 13.23 9.13
N GLU A 8 -3.04 14.34 9.63
CA GLU A 8 -2.49 15.41 8.78
C GLU A 8 -1.25 14.94 7.99
N ARG A 9 -0.56 13.92 8.49
CA ARG A 9 0.61 13.32 7.85
C ARG A 9 0.61 11.81 8.05
N LEU A 10 1.00 11.09 7.00
CA LEU A 10 1.35 9.67 7.11
C LEU A 10 2.67 9.52 7.90
N PRO A 11 2.88 8.38 8.57
CA PRO A 11 4.18 8.08 9.16
C PRO A 11 5.28 8.02 8.08
N HIS A 12 6.53 8.09 8.52
CA HIS A 12 7.68 7.84 7.64
C HIS A 12 7.77 6.36 7.29
N CYS A 13 8.26 6.06 6.08
CA CYS A 13 8.46 4.68 5.65
C CYS A 13 9.42 3.95 6.58
N SER A 14 9.00 2.79 7.08
CA SER A 14 9.82 1.96 7.97
C SER A 14 11.12 1.47 7.33
N ARG A 15 11.16 1.38 5.99
CA ARG A 15 12.32 0.89 5.22
C ARG A 15 13.39 1.94 4.96
N CYS A 16 12.99 3.16 4.56
CA CYS A 16 13.93 4.20 4.11
C CYS A 16 13.79 5.55 4.83
N GLY A 17 12.78 5.73 5.70
CA GLY A 17 12.49 7.01 6.37
C GLY A 17 11.84 8.08 5.47
N GLY A 18 11.60 7.79 4.19
CA GLY A 18 10.95 8.70 3.25
C GLY A 18 9.44 8.85 3.49
N ASP A 19 8.79 9.68 2.68
CA ASP A 19 7.34 9.84 2.72
C ASP A 19 6.62 8.61 2.12
N LEU A 20 5.51 8.23 2.74
CA LEU A 20 4.62 7.18 2.26
C LEU A 20 3.53 7.75 1.33
N ILE A 21 3.11 6.95 0.35
CA ILE A 21 1.90 7.19 -0.43
C ILE A 21 0.69 6.62 0.32
N ILE A 22 0.83 5.41 0.87
CA ILE A 22 -0.20 4.74 1.67
C ILE A 22 0.44 4.18 2.94
N SER A 23 -0.25 4.37 4.06
CA SER A 23 -0.01 3.64 5.31
C SER A 23 -1.34 3.08 5.78
N ALA A 24 -1.40 1.76 5.98
CA ALA A 24 -2.60 1.07 6.43
C ALA A 24 -2.30 0.15 7.61
N ILE A 25 -3.37 -0.35 8.24
CA ILE A 25 -3.33 -1.46 9.18
C ILE A 25 -4.29 -2.51 8.64
N ALA A 26 -3.79 -3.72 8.40
CA ALA A 26 -4.65 -4.78 7.90
C ALA A 26 -5.66 -5.19 8.98
N PRO A 27 -6.90 -5.58 8.60
CA PRO A 27 -7.91 -6.00 9.58
C PRO A 27 -7.56 -7.32 10.28
N LYS A 28 -6.62 -8.09 9.72
CA LYS A 28 -6.13 -9.35 10.31
C LYS A 28 -4.65 -9.20 10.67
N ALA A 29 -4.28 -9.73 11.83
CA ALA A 29 -2.89 -9.80 12.29
C ALA A 29 -2.10 -10.86 11.50
N ASP A 30 -0.78 -10.95 11.67
CA ASP A 30 0.00 -12.07 11.16
C ASP A 30 -0.20 -13.35 11.99
N ALA A 31 0.48 -14.44 11.59
CA ALA A 31 0.40 -15.73 12.28
C ALA A 31 0.84 -15.69 13.76
N GLN A 32 1.56 -14.65 14.19
CA GLN A 32 2.01 -14.44 15.57
C GLN A 32 1.10 -13.45 16.33
N GLY A 33 -0.01 -13.02 15.73
CA GLY A 33 -0.95 -12.07 16.33
C GLY A 33 -0.46 -10.61 16.30
N ARG A 34 0.56 -10.28 15.51
CA ARG A 34 1.06 -8.92 15.36
C ARG A 34 0.28 -8.18 14.26
N PRO A 35 -0.07 -6.90 14.43
CA PRO A 35 -0.71 -6.13 13.36
C PRO A 35 0.16 -6.11 12.10
N ILE A 36 -0.46 -6.30 10.95
CA ILE A 36 0.20 -6.12 9.65
C ILE A 36 0.05 -4.66 9.25
N HIS A 37 1.16 -4.02 8.91
CA HIS A 37 1.22 -2.61 8.49
C HIS A 37 1.64 -2.51 7.02
N PRO A 38 0.68 -2.54 6.06
CA PRO A 38 0.99 -2.29 4.66
C PRO A 38 1.45 -0.84 4.46
N GLU A 39 2.63 -0.70 3.85
CA GLU A 39 3.23 0.57 3.47
C GLU A 39 3.48 0.59 1.96
N LEU A 40 3.08 1.68 1.30
CA LEU A 40 3.45 1.96 -0.10
C LEU A 40 4.39 3.16 -0.11
N CYS A 41 5.62 2.95 -0.59
CA CYS A 41 6.67 3.97 -0.67
C CYS A 41 7.23 4.01 -2.10
N ALA A 42 7.10 5.14 -2.79
CA ALA A 42 7.64 5.29 -4.14
C ALA A 42 9.14 4.94 -4.22
N ALA A 43 9.95 5.40 -3.26
CA ALA A 43 11.39 5.18 -3.28
C ALA A 43 11.79 3.71 -3.09
N CYS A 44 10.98 2.93 -2.37
CA CYS A 44 11.30 1.52 -2.11
C CYS A 44 10.63 0.56 -3.09
N ASP A 45 9.43 0.89 -3.58
CA ASP A 45 8.59 -0.06 -4.33
C ASP A 45 8.68 0.15 -5.85
N THR A 46 9.01 1.35 -6.32
CA THR A 46 9.16 1.59 -7.76
C THR A 46 10.35 0.79 -8.31
N GLY A 47 10.06 -0.16 -9.20
CA GLY A 47 11.07 -0.98 -9.86
C GLY A 47 11.59 -2.16 -9.02
N ASP A 48 11.02 -2.44 -7.85
CA ASP A 48 11.38 -3.61 -7.05
C ASP A 48 10.84 -4.90 -7.73
N PRO A 49 11.73 -5.81 -8.21
CA PRO A 49 11.30 -7.02 -8.89
C PRO A 49 10.57 -8.01 -7.96
N HIS A 50 10.70 -7.86 -6.65
CA HIS A 50 10.01 -8.70 -5.67
C HIS A 50 8.65 -8.15 -5.23
N ARG A 51 8.33 -6.91 -5.64
CA ARG A 51 7.09 -6.23 -5.28
C ARG A 51 6.39 -5.60 -6.50
N PRO A 52 6.08 -6.39 -7.54
CA PRO A 52 5.54 -5.86 -8.78
C PRO A 52 4.21 -5.11 -8.59
N ALA A 53 3.32 -5.56 -7.70
CA ALA A 53 2.04 -4.89 -7.48
C ALA A 53 2.22 -3.54 -6.78
N ALA A 54 3.11 -3.47 -5.77
CA ALA A 54 3.47 -2.20 -5.14
C ALA A 54 4.08 -1.21 -6.15
N GLY A 55 5.00 -1.68 -7.00
CA GLY A 55 5.62 -0.85 -8.02
C GLY A 55 4.61 -0.28 -9.03
N MET A 56 3.68 -1.10 -9.51
CA MET A 56 2.62 -0.65 -10.43
C MET A 56 1.68 0.36 -9.77
N LEU A 57 1.28 0.13 -8.51
CA LEU A 57 0.43 1.07 -7.78
C LEU A 57 1.14 2.39 -7.49
N ALA A 58 2.43 2.36 -7.14
CA ALA A 58 3.24 3.57 -6.97
C ALA A 58 3.32 4.38 -8.27
N GLN A 59 3.52 3.71 -9.41
CA GLN A 59 3.53 4.36 -10.73
C GLN A 59 2.17 4.96 -11.08
N TYR A 60 1.06 4.25 -10.81
CA TYR A 60 -0.29 4.78 -11.00
C TYR A 60 -0.52 6.11 -10.27
N PHE A 61 -0.08 6.23 -9.01
CA PHE A 61 -0.17 7.49 -8.28
C PHE A 61 0.78 8.56 -8.81
N ALA A 62 2.00 8.19 -9.22
CA ALA A 62 2.94 9.12 -9.87
C ALA A 62 2.35 9.72 -11.16
N ASP A 63 1.59 8.93 -11.92
CA ASP A 63 0.89 9.36 -13.14
C ASP A 63 -0.44 10.10 -12.85
N ARG A 64 -0.67 10.48 -11.59
CA ARG A 64 -1.89 11.14 -11.10
C ARG A 64 -3.17 10.34 -11.33
N GLY A 65 -3.08 9.00 -11.43
CA GLY A 65 -4.23 8.13 -11.64
C GLY A 65 -5.33 8.32 -10.59
N GLY A 66 -4.95 8.55 -9.32
CA GLY A 66 -5.90 8.82 -8.23
C GLY A 66 -6.70 10.14 -8.36
N HIS A 67 -6.36 10.99 -9.32
CA HIS A 67 -7.10 12.21 -9.65
C HIS A 67 -7.97 12.07 -10.91
N ASP A 68 -7.93 10.91 -11.58
CA ASP A 68 -8.67 10.63 -12.81
C ASP A 68 -9.73 9.55 -12.56
N LEU A 69 -10.98 9.97 -12.46
CA LEU A 69 -12.11 9.06 -12.22
C LEU A 69 -12.30 8.03 -13.33
N SER A 70 -11.84 8.30 -14.56
CA SER A 70 -11.93 7.30 -15.64
C SER A 70 -11.02 6.10 -15.40
N ARG A 71 -10.03 6.25 -14.50
CA ARG A 71 -9.07 5.22 -14.09
C ARG A 71 -9.37 4.63 -12.72
N SER A 72 -10.59 4.81 -12.20
CA SER A 72 -10.96 4.30 -10.87
C SER A 72 -10.93 2.77 -10.80
N GLU A 73 -11.34 2.09 -11.87
CA GLU A 73 -11.31 0.62 -11.94
C GLU A 73 -9.88 0.09 -11.93
N GLU A 74 -8.99 0.68 -12.73
CA GLU A 74 -7.56 0.39 -12.72
C GLU A 74 -6.98 0.58 -11.31
N GLY A 75 -7.27 1.72 -10.67
CA GLY A 75 -6.81 2.01 -9.31
C GLY A 75 -7.31 0.99 -8.29
N ALA A 76 -8.57 0.56 -8.39
CA ALA A 76 -9.15 -0.45 -7.50
C ALA A 76 -8.49 -1.82 -7.68
N THR A 77 -8.20 -2.22 -8.93
CA THR A 77 -7.48 -3.46 -9.23
C THR A 77 -6.07 -3.42 -8.65
N LEU A 78 -5.31 -2.34 -8.93
CA LEU A 78 -3.94 -2.18 -8.43
C LEU A 78 -3.88 -2.16 -6.90
N LEU A 79 -4.83 -1.50 -6.23
CA LEU A 79 -4.92 -1.48 -4.77
C LEU A 79 -5.21 -2.88 -4.20
N THR A 80 -6.06 -3.66 -4.88
CA THR A 80 -6.39 -5.03 -4.48
C THR A 80 -5.19 -5.95 -4.62
N ASP A 81 -4.48 -5.88 -5.76
CA ASP A 81 -3.30 -6.70 -6.00
C ASP A 81 -2.15 -6.33 -5.06
N TRP A 82 -1.92 -5.05 -4.80
CA TRP A 82 -0.96 -4.59 -3.79
C TRP A 82 -1.32 -5.10 -2.40
N THR A 83 -2.61 -5.05 -2.03
CA THR A 83 -3.06 -5.57 -0.73
C THR A 83 -2.79 -7.07 -0.63
N ARG A 84 -3.10 -7.85 -1.68
CA ARG A 84 -2.80 -9.29 -1.71
C ARG A 84 -1.30 -9.56 -1.59
N GLU A 85 -0.47 -8.82 -2.32
CA GLU A 85 0.99 -8.92 -2.24
C GLU A 85 1.50 -8.67 -0.80
N CYS A 86 1.00 -7.61 -0.16
CA CYS A 86 1.35 -7.31 1.24
C CYS A 86 0.93 -8.45 2.17
N MET A 87 -0.30 -8.94 2.05
CA MET A 87 -0.82 -10.01 2.90
C MET A 87 -0.06 -11.33 2.71
N ALA A 88 0.27 -11.68 1.46
CA ALA A 88 1.06 -12.86 1.13
C ALA A 88 2.45 -12.84 1.78
N ALA A 89 3.11 -11.68 1.84
CA ALA A 89 4.39 -11.52 2.55
C ALA A 89 4.29 -11.81 4.05
N HIS A 90 3.08 -11.81 4.61
CA HIS A 90 2.79 -12.15 6.01
C HIS A 90 2.12 -13.52 6.19
N GLY A 91 2.16 -14.39 5.17
CA GLY A 91 1.68 -15.77 5.24
C GLY A 91 0.17 -15.93 5.08
N TRP A 92 -0.49 -14.96 4.45
CA TRP A 92 -1.91 -15.03 4.11
C TRP A 92 -2.08 -15.45 2.64
N GLU A 93 -2.74 -16.58 2.41
CA GLU A 93 -3.13 -17.09 1.08
C GLU A 93 -4.60 -16.80 0.76
#